data_AF-A0A5N7BYU3-F1
#
_entry.id   AF-A0A5N7BYU3-F1
#
_cell.length_a   1.000
_cell.length_b   1.000
_cell.length_c   1.000
_cell.angle_alpha   90.00
_cell.angle_beta   90.00
_cell.angle_gamma   90.00
#
_symmetry.space_group_name_H-M   'P 1'
#
loop_
_entity.id
_entity.type
_entity.pdbx_description
1 polymer ?
#
loop_
_entity_poly.entity_id
_entity_poly.type
_entity_poly.pdbx_seq_one_letter_code
_entity_poly.pdbx_strand_id
1 'polypeptide(L)'
;MMADSDSDSSFYLAEQVVSGTRFQTSAEFCAHVYSAVLQGLPDQVIVYTNISVPWGNEAIYYLDDVLKGRRFRKDYNSVTKELSVRL
;
A
#
# COMPACT_ATOMS: atom_id res chain seq x y z
N MET A 1 3.93 44.57 11.42
CA MET A 1 3.91 43.28 12.13
C MET A 1 3.85 42.19 11.08
N MET A 2 4.80 41.26 11.12
CA MET A 2 4.88 40.11 10.21
C MET A 2 3.70 39.17 10.45
N ALA A 3 3.14 38.63 9.37
CA ALA A 3 2.46 37.35 9.39
C ALA A 3 2.91 36.63 8.12
N ASP A 4 4.13 36.09 8.20
CA ASP A 4 4.57 34.99 7.37
C ASP A 4 3.48 33.92 7.47
N SER A 5 2.67 33.82 6.41
CA SER A 5 1.80 32.67 6.25
C SER A 5 2.70 31.55 5.76
N ASP A 6 3.31 30.87 6.72
CA ASP A 6 3.76 29.49 6.59
C ASP A 6 2.56 28.66 6.11
N SER A 7 2.32 28.66 4.79
CA SER A 7 1.53 27.62 4.15
C SER A 7 2.39 26.37 4.16
N ASP A 8 2.29 25.71 5.32
CA ASP A 8 2.62 24.35 5.63
C ASP A 8 2.59 23.50 4.35
N SER A 9 3.78 23.25 3.80
CA SER A 9 3.96 22.33 2.68
C SER A 9 3.74 20.92 3.23
N SER A 10 2.47 20.59 3.43
CA SER A 10 2.02 19.22 3.54
C SER A 10 2.36 18.56 2.21
N PHE A 11 3.51 17.90 2.19
CA PHE A 11 3.86 16.92 1.15
C PHE A 11 2.68 15.96 1.06
N TYR A 12 1.79 16.18 0.09
CA TYR A 12 0.66 15.29 -0.16
C TYR A 12 1.24 13.95 -0.63
N LEU A 13 1.48 13.04 0.32
CA LEU A 13 1.58 11.62 0.04
C LEU A 13 0.26 11.24 -0.61
N ALA A 14 0.29 10.90 -1.90
CA ALA A 14 -0.90 10.44 -2.60
C ALA A 14 -1.34 9.11 -1.97
N GLU A 15 -2.20 9.19 -0.94
CA GLU A 15 -2.74 8.00 -0.30
C GLU A 15 -3.90 7.47 -1.14
N GLN A 16 -3.82 6.18 -1.49
CA GLN A 16 -4.89 5.47 -2.17
C GLN A 16 -5.41 4.34 -1.27
N VAL A 17 -6.69 4.39 -0.93
CA VAL A 17 -7.34 3.34 -0.14
C VAL A 17 -8.14 2.40 -1.04
N VAL A 18 -7.93 1.10 -0.89
CA VAL A 18 -8.59 0.05 -1.69
C VAL A 18 -9.19 -1.01 -0.76
N SER A 19 -10.48 -1.30 -0.89
CA SER A 19 -11.09 -2.38 -0.11
C SER A 19 -10.77 -3.75 -0.70
N GLY A 20 -10.38 -4.68 0.16
CA GLY A 20 -10.20 -6.10 -0.11
C GLY A 20 -11.44 -6.80 -0.64
N THR A 21 -12.62 -6.28 -0.32
CA THR A 21 -13.92 -6.81 -0.78
C THR A 21 -14.12 -6.68 -2.29
N ARG A 22 -13.24 -5.95 -2.99
CA ARG A 22 -13.27 -5.83 -4.46
C ARG A 22 -12.67 -7.04 -5.17
N PHE A 23 -11.96 -7.91 -4.46
CA PHE A 23 -11.31 -9.09 -5.01
C PHE A 23 -12.08 -10.34 -4.62
N GLN A 24 -12.13 -11.33 -5.51
CA GLN A 24 -12.80 -12.60 -5.25
C GLN A 24 -11.81 -13.66 -4.76
N THR A 25 -10.54 -13.54 -5.15
CA THR A 25 -9.49 -14.50 -4.83
C THR A 25 -8.22 -13.82 -4.31
N SER A 26 -7.39 -14.56 -3.56
CA SER A 26 -6.10 -14.05 -3.10
C SER A 26 -5.14 -13.79 -4.25
N ALA A 27 -5.19 -14.60 -5.30
CA ALA A 27 -4.35 -14.44 -6.49
C ALA A 27 -4.64 -13.11 -7.22
N GLU A 28 -5.91 -12.74 -7.38
CA GLU A 28 -6.31 -11.43 -7.93
C GLU A 28 -5.81 -10.28 -7.07
N PHE A 29 -5.96 -10.40 -5.75
CA PHE A 29 -5.46 -9.42 -4.81
C PHE A 29 -3.95 -9.24 -4.92
N CYS A 30 -3.16 -10.31 -4.85
CA CYS A 30 -1.71 -10.28 -4.97
C CYS A 30 -1.25 -9.67 -6.31
N ALA A 31 -1.89 -10.04 -7.42
CA ALA A 31 -1.60 -9.49 -8.74
C ALA A 31 -1.88 -7.97 -8.80
N HIS A 32 -2.99 -7.53 -8.19
CA HIS A 32 -3.31 -6.11 -8.10
C HIS A 32 -2.28 -5.34 -7.26
N VAL A 33 -1.93 -5.84 -6.08
CA VAL A 33 -0.92 -5.20 -5.20
C VAL A 33 0.42 -5.10 -5.93
N TYR A 34 0.84 -6.15 -6.62
CA TYR A 34 2.06 -6.13 -7.44
C TYR A 34 1.99 -5.10 -8.56
N SER A 35 0.89 -5.06 -9.33
CA SER A 35 0.70 -4.06 -10.39
C SER A 35 0.76 -2.64 -9.83
N ALA A 36 0.16 -2.41 -8.66
CA ALA A 36 0.17 -1.12 -8.00
C ALA A 36 1.59 -0.70 -7.58
N VAL A 37 2.41 -1.66 -7.12
CA VAL A 37 3.84 -1.41 -6.83
C VAL A 37 4.64 -1.07 -8.08
N LEU A 38 4.34 -1.69 -9.22
CA LEU A 38 5.04 -1.41 -10.47
C LEU A 38 4.69 -0.05 -11.06
N GLN A 39 3.44 0.38 -10.91
CA GLN A 39 2.89 1.58 -11.55
C GLN A 39 2.87 2.80 -10.64
N GLY A 40 2.99 2.60 -9.33
CA GLY A 40 2.78 3.69 -8.41
C GLY A 40 3.92 4.70 -8.39
N LEU A 41 3.56 5.90 -7.94
CA LEU A 41 4.42 7.06 -7.96
C LEU A 41 5.38 7.06 -6.76
N PRO A 42 6.53 7.76 -6.84
CA PRO A 42 7.39 7.97 -5.68
C PRO A 42 6.60 8.53 -4.51
N ASP A 43 6.83 8.00 -3.31
CA ASP A 43 6.14 8.40 -2.08
C ASP A 43 4.62 8.13 -2.07
N GLN A 44 4.09 7.38 -3.03
CA GLN A 44 2.71 6.91 -2.98
C GLN A 44 2.53 5.87 -1.87
N VAL A 45 1.42 5.97 -1.13
CA VAL A 45 1.01 4.98 -0.14
C VAL A 45 -0.31 4.37 -0.58
N ILE A 46 -0.36 3.04 -0.64
CA ILE A 46 -1.55 2.30 -1.00
C ILE A 46 -1.96 1.45 0.20
N VAL A 47 -3.15 1.71 0.72
CA VAL A 47 -3.70 1.03 1.91
C VAL A 47 -4.83 0.12 1.47
N TYR A 48 -4.66 -1.19 1.66
CA TYR A 48 -5.67 -2.19 1.42
C TYR A 48 -6.39 -2.54 2.72
N THR A 49 -7.70 -2.34 2.79
CA THR A 49 -8.52 -2.60 4.00
C THR A 49 -9.35 -3.86 3.86
N ASN A 50 -9.91 -4.38 4.95
CA ASN A 50 -10.77 -5.59 4.96
C ASN A 50 -10.10 -6.85 4.38
N ILE A 51 -8.79 -6.98 4.56
CA ILE A 51 -8.02 -8.11 4.05
C ILE A 51 -8.03 -9.25 5.07
N SER A 52 -8.25 -10.48 4.60
CA SER A 52 -8.13 -11.66 5.49
C SER A 52 -6.67 -11.90 5.87
N VAL A 53 -6.43 -12.49 7.06
CA VAL A 53 -5.06 -12.82 7.50
C VAL A 53 -4.29 -13.68 6.49
N PRO A 54 -4.86 -14.73 5.88
CA PRO A 54 -4.19 -15.49 4.83
C PRO A 54 -3.80 -14.61 3.63
N TRP A 55 -4.69 -13.74 3.17
CA TRP A 55 -4.43 -12.87 2.01
C TRP A 55 -3.34 -11.84 2.29
N GLY A 56 -3.35 -11.24 3.48
CA GLY A 56 -2.31 -10.29 3.90
C GLY A 56 -0.92 -10.94 3.89
N ASN A 57 -0.81 -12.14 4.49
CA ASN A 57 0.43 -12.90 4.51
C ASN A 57 0.87 -13.34 3.11
N GLU A 58 -0.04 -13.89 2.30
CA GLU A 58 0.23 -14.29 0.91
C GLU A 58 0.76 -13.12 0.08
N ALA A 59 0.17 -11.92 0.22
CA ALA A 59 0.62 -10.74 -0.50
C ALA A 59 2.03 -10.31 -0.08
N ILE A 60 2.36 -10.33 1.22
CA ILE A 60 3.72 -10.02 1.68
C ILE A 60 4.73 -11.00 1.08
N TYR A 61 4.47 -12.31 1.19
CA TYR A 61 5.36 -13.35 0.63
C TYR A 61 5.50 -13.24 -0.89
N TYR A 62 4.39 -13.03 -1.59
CA TYR A 62 4.38 -12.87 -3.04
C TYR A 62 5.23 -11.68 -3.47
N LEU A 63 5.05 -10.52 -2.83
CA LEU A 63 5.84 -9.32 -3.11
C LEU A 63 7.32 -9.51 -2.81
N ASP A 64 7.67 -10.19 -1.71
CA ASP A 64 9.06 -10.54 -1.39
C ASP A 64 9.70 -11.45 -2.43
N ASP A 65 8.94 -12.36 -3.03
CA ASP A 65 9.46 -13.28 -4.04
C ASP A 65 9.67 -12.60 -5.40
N VAL A 66 8.67 -11.84 -5.86
CA VAL A 66 8.64 -11.28 -7.23
C VAL A 66 9.35 -9.93 -7.38
N LEU A 67 9.54 -9.18 -6.29
CA LEU A 67 10.18 -7.85 -6.32
C LEU A 67 11.53 -7.80 -5.60
N LYS A 68 12.23 -8.94 -5.53
CA LYS A 68 13.59 -9.03 -4.96
C LYS A 68 14.47 -7.89 -5.51
N GLY A 69 14.94 -7.04 -4.60
CA GLY A 69 15.85 -5.93 -4.92
C GLY A 69 15.21 -4.57 -5.15
N ARG A 70 13.87 -4.45 -5.20
CA ARG A 70 13.22 -3.13 -5.18
C ARG A 70 13.08 -2.60 -3.75
N ARG A 71 13.31 -1.30 -3.58
CA ARG A 71 13.11 -0.61 -2.30
C ARG A 71 11.69 -0.08 -2.23
N PHE A 72 10.83 -0.79 -1.52
CA PHE A 72 9.49 -0.34 -1.12
C PHE A 72 9.23 -0.87 0.28
N ARG A 73 8.34 -0.23 1.03
CA ARG A 73 7.91 -0.70 2.35
C ARG A 73 6.55 -1.38 2.23
N LYS A 74 6.38 -2.48 2.94
CA LYS A 74 5.11 -3.19 3.06
C LYS A 74 4.90 -3.57 4.52
N ASP A 75 3.69 -3.37 5.01
CA ASP A 75 3.31 -3.70 6.38
C ASP A 75 1.90 -4.28 6.38
N TYR A 76 1.69 -5.39 7.08
CA TYR A 76 0.37 -5.98 7.25
C TYR A 76 0.01 -6.00 8.73
N ASN A 77 -1.09 -5.32 9.06
CA ASN A 77 -1.68 -5.35 10.39
C ASN A 77 -2.86 -6.32 10.43
N SER A 78 -2.65 -7.45 11.10
CA SER A 78 -3.66 -8.51 11.22
C SER A 78 -4.85 -8.14 12.12
N VAL A 79 -4.68 -7.15 13.01
CA VAL A 79 -5.74 -6.66 13.91
C VAL A 79 -6.68 -5.73 13.17
N THR A 80 -6.14 -4.75 12.44
CA THR A 80 -6.96 -3.82 11.64
C THR A 80 -7.35 -4.39 10.28
N LYS A 81 -6.74 -5.51 9.87
CA LYS A 81 -6.95 -6.18 8.57
C LYS A 81 -6.54 -5.27 7.41
N GLU A 82 -5.40 -4.61 7.57
CA GLU A 82 -4.89 -3.62 6.63
C GLU A 82 -3.50 -3.98 6.14
N LEU A 83 -3.30 -3.93 4.81
CA LEU A 83 -2.00 -4.03 4.18
C LEU A 83 -1.64 -2.64 3.63
N SER A 84 -0.55 -2.06 4.12
CA SER A 84 0.00 -0.81 3.58
C SER A 84 1.23 -1.09 2.72
N VAL A 85 1.29 -0.43 1.56
CA VAL A 85 2.42 -0.51 0.64
C VAL A 85 2.86 0.90 0.28
N ARG A 86 4.12 1.23 0.54
CA ARG A 86 4.73 2.53 0.24
C ARG A 86 5.89 2.36 -0.75
N LEU A 87 5.84 3.12 -1.83
CA LEU A 87 6.74 3.03 -2.98
C LEU A 87 7.90 4.02 -2.91
#